data_AF-A0A7C5GVN1-F1
#
_entry.id   AF-A0A7C5GVN1-F1
#
_cell.length_a   1.000
_cell.length_b   1.000
_cell.length_c   1.000
_cell.angle_alpha   90.00
_cell.angle_beta   90.00
_cell.angle_gamma   90.00
#
_symmetry.space_group_name_H-M   'P 1'
#
loop_
_entity.id
_entity.type
_entity.pdbx_description
1 polymer ?
#
loop_
_entity_poly.entity_id
_entity_poly.type
_entity_poly.pdbx_seq_one_letter_code
_entity_poly.pdbx_strand_id
1 'polypeptide(L)'
;MSIRCTLMKRPYVIINCAMSVDGKVALRTRRQTRISSYEDMKRVHELREKVDAVLVGIGTVLSDNPSLKAKEKYLGRKPRKQPIRIVLDAKLRIPEQAEVLDGTTPTIIFVREGMKSQRILKNATVIEVREDKDGILDLEEVLSILWEKGVRKLMVEGGGTVIWEFIRRG
;
A
#
# COMPACT_ATOMS: atom_id res chain seq x y z
N MET A 1 31.85 -12.31 17.51
CA MET A 1 31.01 -11.87 16.37
C MET A 1 29.56 -12.14 16.77
N SER A 2 28.89 -11.15 17.37
CA SER A 2 27.56 -11.33 17.95
C SER A 2 26.52 -11.08 16.86
N ILE A 3 25.82 -12.14 16.45
CA ILE A 3 24.62 -12.03 15.63
C ILE A 3 23.55 -11.44 16.53
N ARG A 4 23.46 -10.11 16.58
CA ARG A 4 22.30 -9.43 17.15
C ARG A 4 21.13 -9.72 16.22
N CYS A 5 20.34 -10.73 16.57
CA CYS A 5 18.95 -10.85 16.15
C CYS A 5 18.17 -9.72 16.83
N THR A 6 18.36 -8.47 16.40
CA THR A 6 17.41 -7.40 16.70
C THR A 6 16.11 -7.80 16.04
N LEU A 7 15.09 -8.14 16.83
CA LEU A 7 13.71 -8.21 16.35
C LEU A 7 13.43 -6.90 15.61
N MET A 8 13.51 -6.93 14.27
CA MET A 8 13.32 -5.72 13.47
C MET A 8 11.92 -5.22 13.76
N LYS A 9 11.86 -4.01 14.31
CA LYS A 9 10.59 -3.39 14.68
C LYS A 9 9.84 -3.04 13.40
N ARG A 10 8.91 -3.90 13.00
CA ARG A 10 8.09 -3.76 11.79
C ARG A 10 6.59 -3.86 12.10
N PRO A 11 5.72 -3.24 11.30
CA PRO A 11 4.28 -3.37 11.47
C PRO A 11 3.82 -4.82 11.36
N TYR A 12 2.73 -5.16 12.04
CA TYR A 12 1.97 -6.38 11.76
C TYR A 12 1.30 -6.23 10.39
N VAL A 13 1.69 -7.07 9.44
CA VAL A 13 1.23 -6.99 8.04
C VAL A 13 0.04 -7.92 7.82
N ILE A 14 -1.02 -7.37 7.23
CA ILE A 14 -2.22 -8.10 6.81
C ILE A 14 -2.30 -8.02 5.29
N ILE A 15 -2.14 -9.14 4.61
CA ILE A 15 -2.31 -9.21 3.16
C ILE A 15 -3.80 -9.39 2.85
N ASN A 16 -4.36 -8.52 2.03
CA ASN A 16 -5.72 -8.64 1.53
C ASN A 16 -5.70 -8.78 0.00
N CYS A 17 -6.18 -9.93 -0.48
CA CYS A 17 -6.20 -10.27 -1.89
C CYS A 17 -7.54 -10.90 -2.26
N ALA A 18 -8.18 -10.37 -3.30
CA ALA A 18 -9.26 -11.07 -3.98
C ALA A 18 -8.65 -11.84 -5.16
N MET A 19 -9.03 -13.10 -5.33
CA MET A 19 -8.56 -13.94 -6.43
C MET A 19 -9.73 -14.69 -7.05
N SER A 20 -9.64 -15.00 -8.34
CA SER A 20 -10.55 -15.93 -8.99
C SER A 20 -10.32 -17.35 -8.47
N VAL A 21 -11.26 -18.27 -8.74
CA VAL A 21 -11.18 -19.67 -8.31
C VAL A 21 -9.93 -20.39 -8.84
N ASP A 22 -9.44 -19.99 -10.02
CA ASP A 22 -8.20 -20.49 -10.62
C ASP A 22 -6.94 -19.74 -10.14
N GLY A 23 -7.06 -18.93 -9.07
CA GLY A 23 -5.93 -18.30 -8.38
C GLY A 23 -5.41 -17.01 -9.02
N LYS A 24 -6.14 -16.41 -9.97
CA LYS A 24 -5.70 -15.17 -10.63
C LYS A 24 -6.13 -13.93 -9.85
N VAL A 25 -5.18 -13.03 -9.62
CA VAL A 25 -5.40 -11.74 -8.92
C VAL A 25 -5.66 -10.60 -9.91
N ALA A 26 -5.27 -10.77 -11.18
CA ALA A 26 -5.52 -9.81 -12.26
C ALA A 26 -5.64 -10.55 -13.60
N LEU A 27 -6.24 -9.88 -14.60
CA LEU A 27 -6.24 -10.37 -15.97
C LEU A 27 -4.82 -10.36 -16.56
N ARG A 28 -4.62 -11.12 -17.65
CA ARG A 28 -3.36 -11.11 -18.42
C ARG A 28 -2.98 -9.71 -18.92
N THR A 29 -3.97 -8.84 -19.10
CA THR A 29 -3.81 -7.42 -19.45
C THR A 29 -3.38 -6.54 -18.26
N ARG A 30 -3.10 -7.13 -17.09
CA ARG A 30 -2.82 -6.46 -15.82
C ARG A 30 -3.93 -5.51 -15.36
N ARG A 31 -5.14 -5.66 -15.90
CA ARG A 31 -6.35 -5.01 -15.38
C ARG A 31 -6.93 -5.89 -14.29
N GLN A 32 -7.21 -5.29 -13.14
CA GLN A 32 -7.91 -5.96 -12.07
C GLN A 32 -9.39 -6.04 -12.43
N THR A 33 -9.98 -7.24 -12.38
CA THR A 33 -11.42 -7.42 -12.55
C THR A 33 -12.12 -7.33 -11.21
N ARG A 34 -13.35 -6.81 -11.20
CA ARG A 34 -14.16 -6.76 -9.99
C ARG A 34 -14.69 -8.16 -9.66
N ILE A 35 -13.86 -8.93 -8.95
CA ILE A 35 -14.17 -10.31 -8.52
C ILE A 35 -15.00 -10.29 -7.22
N SER A 36 -14.83 -9.24 -6.41
CA SER A 36 -15.40 -9.16 -5.06
C SER A 36 -16.91 -8.86 -5.02
N SER A 37 -17.61 -9.52 -4.11
CA SER A 37 -19.02 -9.27 -3.79
C SER A 37 -19.19 -8.02 -2.89
N TYR A 38 -20.44 -7.70 -2.54
CA TYR A 38 -20.72 -6.64 -1.56
C TYR A 38 -20.20 -7.00 -0.16
N GLU A 39 -20.34 -8.27 0.25
CA GLU A 39 -19.85 -8.80 1.52
C GLU A 39 -18.33 -8.68 1.63
N ASP A 40 -17.61 -9.00 0.54
CA ASP A 40 -16.16 -8.79 0.47
C ASP A 40 -15.79 -7.32 0.62
N MET A 41 -16.50 -6.43 -0.07
CA MET A 41 -16.25 -4.99 0.05
C MET A 41 -16.51 -4.50 1.47
N LYS A 42 -17.60 -4.94 2.10
CA LYS A 42 -17.88 -4.64 3.50
C LYS A 42 -16.72 -5.08 4.40
N ARG A 43 -16.26 -6.33 4.28
CA ARG A 43 -15.12 -6.87 5.03
C ARG A 43 -13.85 -6.04 4.83
N VAL A 44 -13.49 -5.72 3.59
CA VAL A 44 -12.30 -4.91 3.27
C VAL A 44 -12.39 -3.53 3.91
N HIS A 45 -13.56 -2.88 3.83
CA HIS A 45 -13.74 -1.55 4.40
C HIS A 45 -13.75 -1.56 5.95
N GLU A 46 -14.28 -2.61 6.58
CA GLU A 46 -14.14 -2.83 8.03
C GLU A 46 -12.68 -3.03 8.44
N LEU A 47 -11.89 -3.73 7.62
CA LEU A 47 -10.47 -3.93 7.88
C LEU A 47 -9.67 -2.65 7.70
N ARG A 48 -9.95 -1.86 6.65
CA ARG A 48 -9.35 -0.52 6.46
C ARG A 48 -9.59 0.40 7.65
N GLU A 49 -10.75 0.32 8.29
CA GLU A 49 -11.02 1.08 9.52
C GLU A 49 -10.24 0.57 10.74
N LYS A 50 -9.74 -0.66 10.74
CA LYS A 50 -9.03 -1.27 11.89
C LYS A 50 -7.51 -1.13 11.81
N VAL A 51 -6.95 -0.94 10.63
CA VAL A 51 -5.51 -0.78 10.41
C VAL A 51 -5.05 0.68 10.53
N ASP A 52 -3.74 0.89 10.60
CA ASP A 52 -3.15 2.24 10.70
C ASP A 52 -2.76 2.76 9.31
N ALA A 53 -2.40 1.85 8.40
CA ALA A 53 -2.05 2.19 7.03
C ALA A 53 -2.51 1.12 6.04
N VAL A 54 -2.75 1.54 4.79
CA VAL A 54 -3.02 0.68 3.64
C VAL A 54 -1.95 0.96 2.58
N LEU A 55 -1.27 -0.09 2.12
CA LEU A 55 -0.21 -0.04 1.13
C LEU A 55 -0.64 -0.69 -0.18
N VAL A 56 -0.35 0.00 -1.28
CA VAL A 56 -0.49 -0.53 -2.64
C VAL A 56 0.77 -0.25 -3.46
N GLY A 57 0.95 -0.98 -4.55
CA GLY A 57 1.92 -0.62 -5.59
C GLY A 57 1.37 0.46 -6.52
N ILE A 58 2.26 1.23 -7.14
CA ILE A 58 1.91 2.20 -8.19
C ILE A 58 1.09 1.59 -9.32
N GLY A 59 1.32 0.32 -9.67
CA GLY A 59 0.52 -0.37 -10.70
C GLY A 59 -0.97 -0.35 -10.41
N THR A 60 -1.36 -0.55 -9.15
CA THR A 60 -2.76 -0.50 -8.69
C THR A 60 -3.33 0.91 -8.74
N VAL A 61 -2.52 1.94 -8.40
CA VAL A 61 -2.96 3.33 -8.53
C VAL A 61 -3.22 3.70 -9.99
N LEU A 62 -2.33 3.28 -10.89
CA LEU A 62 -2.46 3.55 -12.33
C LEU A 62 -3.64 2.79 -12.97
N SER A 63 -3.96 1.59 -12.51
CA SER A 63 -5.04 0.78 -13.08
C SER A 63 -6.42 1.17 -12.53
N ASP A 64 -6.52 1.36 -11.22
CA ASP A 64 -7.82 1.39 -10.52
C ASP A 64 -8.12 2.75 -9.87
N ASN A 65 -7.12 3.64 -9.80
CA ASN A 65 -7.20 4.94 -9.15
C ASN A 65 -7.95 4.90 -7.80
N PRO A 66 -7.56 4.03 -6.84
CA PRO A 66 -8.34 3.81 -5.63
C PRO A 66 -8.15 4.98 -4.66
N SER A 67 -9.19 5.34 -3.91
CA SER A 67 -9.03 6.33 -2.82
C SER A 67 -8.40 5.76 -1.54
N LEU A 68 -8.36 4.42 -1.40
CA LEU A 68 -7.89 3.65 -0.24
C LEU A 68 -8.56 3.98 1.11
N LYS A 69 -9.64 4.76 1.09
CA LYS A 69 -10.44 5.09 2.27
C LYS A 69 -11.36 3.94 2.70
N ALA A 70 -11.66 3.88 3.99
CA ALA A 70 -12.87 3.24 4.49
C ALA A 70 -14.09 4.07 4.04
N LYS A 71 -15.12 3.45 3.45
CA LYS A 71 -16.25 4.16 2.85
C LYS A 71 -17.55 3.82 3.60
N GLU A 72 -18.29 4.88 3.95
CA GLU A 72 -19.54 4.80 4.71
C GLU A 72 -20.58 3.86 4.09
N LYS A 73 -20.73 3.87 2.75
CA LYS A 73 -21.67 2.99 2.04
C LYS A 73 -21.47 1.49 2.29
N TYR A 74 -20.28 1.08 2.72
CA TYR A 74 -19.99 -0.32 3.07
C TYR A 74 -20.00 -0.57 4.58
N LEU A 75 -19.78 0.46 5.39
CA LEU A 75 -19.81 0.37 6.85
C LEU A 75 -21.21 0.60 7.45
N GLY A 76 -22.12 1.24 6.70
CA GLY A 76 -23.42 1.69 7.19
C GLY A 76 -23.35 2.89 8.15
N ARG A 77 -22.15 3.49 8.31
CA ARG A 77 -21.89 4.65 9.16
C ARG A 77 -20.61 5.35 8.74
N LYS A 78 -20.41 6.59 9.22
CA LYS A 78 -19.12 7.28 9.08
C LYS A 78 -17.98 6.43 9.67
N PRO A 79 -16.85 6.29 8.95
CA PRO A 79 -15.66 5.63 9.47
C PRO A 79 -15.13 6.34 10.73
N ARG A 80 -14.72 5.57 11.74
CA ARG A 80 -14.11 6.07 12.98
C ARG A 80 -12.70 6.60 12.75
N LYS A 81 -11.97 5.98 11.83
CA LYS A 81 -10.64 6.42 11.37
C LYS A 81 -10.44 6.12 9.90
N GLN A 82 -9.56 6.87 9.27
CA GLN A 82 -9.03 6.57 7.93
C GLN A 82 -7.58 6.11 8.06
N PRO A 83 -7.16 5.07 7.33
CA PRO A 83 -5.77 4.62 7.34
C PRO A 83 -4.88 5.58 6.54
N ILE A 84 -3.61 5.70 6.92
CA ILE A 84 -2.59 6.36 6.11
C ILE A 84 -2.47 5.61 4.77
N ARG A 85 -2.41 6.35 3.66
CA ARG A 85 -2.27 5.79 2.32
C ARG A 85 -0.81 5.67 1.96
N ILE A 86 -0.35 4.46 1.64
CA ILE A 86 1.04 4.20 1.25
C ILE A 86 1.07 3.74 -0.19
N VAL A 87 1.93 4.35 -1.01
CA VAL A 87 2.16 3.94 -2.40
C VAL A 87 3.64 3.63 -2.60
N LEU A 88 3.94 2.43 -3.12
CA LEU A 88 5.27 2.08 -3.60
C LEU A 88 5.40 2.49 -5.07
N ASP A 89 6.17 3.53 -5.35
CA ASP A 89 6.34 4.11 -6.69
C ASP A 89 7.81 4.48 -6.96
N ALA A 90 8.64 3.47 -7.22
CA ALA A 90 10.07 3.67 -7.41
C ALA A 90 10.45 4.78 -8.40
N LYS A 91 9.60 5.08 -9.39
CA LYS A 91 9.88 6.06 -10.45
C LYS A 91 8.97 7.29 -10.40
N LEU A 92 8.28 7.54 -9.28
CA LEU A 92 7.40 8.71 -9.10
C LEU A 92 6.42 8.91 -10.27
N ARG A 93 5.82 7.83 -10.77
CA ARG A 93 4.88 7.80 -11.91
C ARG A 93 3.45 8.18 -11.56
N ILE A 94 3.13 8.34 -10.28
CA ILE A 94 1.77 8.64 -9.81
C ILE A 94 1.20 9.89 -10.52
N PRO A 95 -0.03 9.85 -11.04
CA PRO A 95 -0.70 11.03 -11.59
C PRO A 95 -1.02 12.04 -10.48
N GLU A 96 -0.90 13.35 -10.75
CA GLU A 96 -1.16 14.40 -9.75
C GLU A 96 -2.63 14.45 -9.31
N GLN A 97 -3.52 13.98 -10.17
CA GLN A 97 -4.96 13.86 -9.96
C GLN A 97 -5.39 12.51 -9.37
N ALA A 98 -4.44 11.67 -8.94
CA ALA A 98 -4.79 10.38 -8.35
C ALA A 98 -5.66 10.56 -7.09
N GLU A 99 -6.64 9.70 -6.90
CA GLU A 99 -7.59 9.75 -5.76
C GLU A 99 -6.89 9.65 -4.40
N VAL A 100 -5.74 8.95 -4.35
CA VAL A 100 -4.88 8.91 -3.16
C VAL A 100 -4.21 10.26 -2.83
N LEU A 101 -4.30 11.28 -3.68
CA LEU A 101 -3.75 12.62 -3.48
C LEU A 101 -4.81 13.69 -3.18
N ASP A 102 -6.06 13.28 -2.90
CA ASP A 102 -7.20 14.18 -2.65
C ASP A 102 -7.08 15.09 -1.40
N GLY A 103 -6.00 14.97 -0.62
CA GLY A 103 -5.77 15.79 0.58
C GLY A 103 -6.62 15.44 1.80
N THR A 104 -7.54 14.47 1.71
CA THR A 104 -8.47 14.15 2.81
C THR A 104 -7.89 13.18 3.85
N THR A 105 -6.76 12.56 3.55
CA THR A 105 -6.09 11.58 4.41
C THR A 105 -4.59 11.63 4.14
N PRO A 106 -3.71 11.44 5.15
CA PRO A 106 -2.27 11.44 4.91
C PRO A 106 -1.86 10.41 3.86
N THR A 107 -0.98 10.83 2.94
CA THR A 107 -0.44 9.97 1.89
C THR A 107 1.08 10.01 1.93
N ILE A 108 1.70 8.83 1.95
CA ILE A 108 3.14 8.64 1.88
C ILE A 108 3.45 7.88 0.59
N ILE A 109 4.44 8.37 -0.15
CA ILE A 109 4.90 7.74 -1.38
C ILE A 109 6.37 7.40 -1.17
N PHE A 110 6.68 6.10 -1.28
CA PHE A 110 8.05 5.62 -1.30
C PHE A 110 8.56 5.58 -2.72
N VAL A 111 9.72 6.18 -2.95
CA VAL A 111 10.40 6.26 -4.24
C VAL A 111 11.86 5.83 -4.08
N ARG A 112 12.55 5.51 -5.18
CA ARG A 112 13.99 5.25 -5.10
C ARG A 112 14.75 6.55 -4.85
N GLU A 113 15.95 6.44 -4.30
CA GLU A 113 16.86 7.58 -4.11
C GLU A 113 17.07 8.40 -5.40
N GLY A 114 17.10 9.73 -5.27
CA GLY A 114 17.26 10.67 -6.38
C GLY A 114 15.97 10.99 -7.15
N MET A 115 14.82 10.47 -6.74
CA MET A 115 13.53 10.76 -7.38
C MET A 115 12.76 11.91 -6.71
N LYS A 116 12.97 12.16 -5.42
CA LYS A 116 12.14 13.11 -4.65
C LYS A 116 12.25 14.55 -5.17
N SER A 117 13.43 14.93 -5.66
CA SER A 117 13.67 16.26 -6.23
C SER A 117 13.05 16.47 -7.61
N GLN A 118 12.60 15.40 -8.29
CA GLN A 118 12.13 15.49 -9.66
C GLN A 118 10.75 16.13 -9.78
N ARG A 119 9.92 16.04 -8.74
CA ARG A 119 8.58 16.63 -8.75
C ARG A 119 8.03 16.81 -7.34
N ILE A 120 7.39 17.95 -7.11
CA ILE A 120 6.67 18.24 -5.87
C ILE A 120 5.23 17.74 -6.01
N LEU A 121 4.85 16.76 -5.19
CA LEU A 121 3.47 16.28 -5.12
C LEU A 121 2.73 16.98 -3.98
N LYS A 122 1.65 17.67 -4.32
CA LYS A 122 0.73 18.21 -3.31
C LYS A 122 0.07 17.07 -2.55
N ASN A 123 -0.22 17.30 -1.26
CA ASN A 123 -0.95 16.36 -0.40
C ASN A 123 -0.26 15.00 -0.16
N ALA A 124 1.04 14.87 -0.44
CA ALA A 124 1.80 13.67 -0.17
C ALA A 124 3.16 13.98 0.48
N THR A 125 3.60 13.09 1.35
CA THR A 125 4.98 13.03 1.82
C THR A 125 5.75 12.04 0.96
N VAL A 126 6.75 12.52 0.22
CA VAL A 126 7.63 11.68 -0.60
C VAL A 126 8.87 11.29 0.22
N ILE A 127 9.13 10.00 0.33
CA ILE A 127 10.25 9.42 1.07
C ILE A 127 11.09 8.57 0.13
N GLU A 128 12.39 8.83 0.12
CA GLU A 128 13.34 8.02 -0.65
C GLU A 128 13.75 6.82 0.19
N VAL A 129 13.87 5.67 -0.48
CA VAL A 129 14.35 4.40 0.09
C VAL A 129 15.28 3.77 -0.93
N ARG A 130 16.25 2.98 -0.45
CA ARG A 130 17.20 2.29 -1.32
C ARG A 130 16.50 1.22 -2.14
N GLU A 131 17.13 0.85 -3.25
CA GLU A 131 16.78 -0.38 -3.95
C GLU A 131 17.50 -1.57 -3.28
N ASP A 132 16.87 -2.73 -3.30
CA ASP A 132 17.48 -3.97 -2.87
C ASP A 132 18.27 -4.66 -3.99
N LYS A 133 18.77 -5.87 -3.71
CA LYS A 133 19.54 -6.68 -4.67
C LYS A 133 18.81 -7.02 -5.97
N ASP A 134 17.47 -6.97 -5.97
CA ASP A 134 16.63 -7.29 -7.12
C ASP A 134 16.23 -6.00 -7.88
N GLY A 135 16.73 -4.83 -7.48
CA GLY A 135 16.49 -3.53 -8.13
C GLY A 135 15.09 -2.98 -7.88
N ILE A 136 14.44 -3.38 -6.78
CA ILE A 136 13.15 -2.83 -6.33
C ILE A 136 13.32 -2.14 -4.97
N LEU A 137 12.32 -1.34 -4.55
CA LEU A 137 12.40 -0.65 -3.25
C LEU A 137 12.58 -1.65 -2.10
N ASP A 138 13.53 -1.38 -1.22
CA ASP A 138 13.80 -2.21 -0.05
C ASP A 138 12.62 -2.18 0.93
N LEU A 139 11.85 -3.27 0.95
CA LEU A 139 10.68 -3.40 1.81
C LEU A 139 11.02 -3.43 3.31
N GLU A 140 12.21 -3.87 3.70
CA GLU A 140 12.61 -3.85 5.11
C GLU A 140 12.80 -2.42 5.59
N GLU A 141 13.44 -1.57 4.77
CA GLU A 141 13.59 -0.16 5.04
C GLU A 141 12.21 0.55 5.08
N VAL A 142 11.35 0.28 4.09
CA VAL A 142 9.97 0.80 4.07
C VAL A 142 9.24 0.46 5.38
N LEU A 143 9.28 -0.80 5.80
CA LEU A 143 8.59 -1.24 7.02
C LEU A 143 9.20 -0.63 8.29
N SER A 144 10.52 -0.46 8.34
CA SER A 144 11.19 0.23 9.45
C SER A 144 10.74 1.69 9.56
N ILE A 145 10.71 2.42 8.44
CA ILE A 145 10.27 3.83 8.40
C ILE A 145 8.80 3.92 8.82
N LEU A 146 7.93 3.02 8.36
CA LEU A 146 6.54 2.99 8.76
C LEU A 146 6.38 2.73 10.26
N TRP A 147 7.18 1.81 10.82
CA TRP A 147 7.18 1.57 12.25
C TRP A 147 7.60 2.79 13.06
N GLU A 148 8.66 3.48 12.66
CA GLU A 148 9.13 4.72 13.31
C GLU A 148 8.08 5.82 13.25
N LYS A 149 7.29 5.87 12.17
CA LYS A 149 6.13 6.77 12.02
C LYS A 149 4.89 6.34 12.82
N GLY A 150 4.98 5.29 13.62
CA GLY A 150 3.90 4.84 14.50
C GLY A 150 2.91 3.87 13.85
N VAL A 151 3.15 3.42 12.61
CA VAL A 151 2.31 2.38 11.99
C VAL A 151 2.57 1.06 12.72
N ARG A 152 1.51 0.45 13.27
CA ARG A 152 1.58 -0.83 13.97
C ARG A 152 0.86 -1.93 13.21
N LYS A 153 -0.24 -1.62 12.53
CA LYS A 153 -0.97 -2.55 11.63
C LYS A 153 -0.98 -1.99 10.22
N LEU A 154 -0.36 -2.72 9.31
CA LEU A 154 -0.29 -2.39 7.88
C LEU A 154 -1.15 -3.39 7.10
N MET A 155 -2.09 -2.89 6.31
CA MET A 155 -2.79 -3.68 5.31
C MET A 155 -2.09 -3.54 3.96
N VAL A 156 -1.75 -4.64 3.31
CA VAL A 156 -1.21 -4.63 1.94
C VAL A 156 -2.32 -5.07 1.00
N GLU A 157 -2.67 -4.20 0.07
CA GLU A 157 -3.70 -4.43 -0.94
C GLU A 157 -3.11 -4.32 -2.35
N GLY A 158 -3.66 -5.10 -3.28
CA GLY A 158 -3.48 -4.88 -4.71
C GLY A 158 -2.09 -5.20 -5.28
N GLY A 159 -2.08 -5.60 -6.55
CA GLY A 159 -0.87 -5.87 -7.32
C GLY A 159 -0.18 -7.18 -6.95
N GLY A 160 -0.25 -8.17 -7.84
CA GLY A 160 0.40 -9.48 -7.64
C GLY A 160 1.90 -9.37 -7.31
N THR A 161 2.60 -8.39 -7.88
CA THR A 161 4.02 -8.14 -7.57
C THR A 161 4.24 -7.69 -6.13
N VAL A 162 3.44 -6.77 -5.59
CA VAL A 162 3.61 -6.30 -4.22
C VAL A 162 3.31 -7.43 -3.24
N ILE A 163 2.18 -8.12 -3.44
CA ILE A 163 1.79 -9.26 -2.61
C ILE A 163 2.88 -10.34 -2.63
N TRP A 164 3.41 -10.67 -3.81
CA TRP A 164 4.51 -11.62 -3.96
C TRP A 164 5.75 -11.21 -3.17
N GLU A 165 6.16 -9.94 -3.23
CA GLU A 165 7.35 -9.48 -2.51
C GLU A 165 7.16 -9.51 -0.98
N PHE A 166 5.96 -9.24 -0.49
CA PHE A 166 5.66 -9.42 0.95
C PHE A 166 5.68 -10.91 1.35
N ILE A 167 5.14 -11.81 0.53
CA ILE A 167 5.12 -13.26 0.84
C ILE A 167 6.52 -13.85 0.80
N ARG A 168 7.33 -13.53 -0.22
CA ARG A 168 8.68 -14.08 -0.39
C ARG A 168 9.63 -13.69 0.74
N ARG A 169 9.39 -12.56 1.41
CA ARG A 169 10.27 -12.01 2.46
C ARG A 169 9.86 -12.35 3.90
N GLY A 170 8.64 -12.87 4.10
CA GLY A 170 8.11 -13.26 5.41
C GLY A 170 7.83 -12.10 6.36
#